data_AF-A0A9E7ALS3-F1
#
_entry.id   AF-A0A9E7ALS3-F1
#
_cell.length_a   1.000
_cell.length_b   1.000
_cell.length_c   1.000
_cell.angle_alpha   90.00
_cell.angle_beta   90.00
_cell.angle_gamma   90.00
#
_symmetry.space_group_name_H-M   'P 1'
#
loop_
_entity.id
_entity.type
_entity.pdbx_description
1 polymer ?
#
loop_
_entity_poly.entity_id
_entity_poly.type
_entity_poly.pdbx_seq_one_letter_code
_entity_poly.pdbx_strand_id
1 'polypeptide(L)'
;MRSSQVAPEAVAQTQQPETAWDCGDVLNRVSGPFVYLDLTLCHGEALGQMLARTLGPGAAVSYHPGEDRTLLGYYRPEVIELALRTRRPAEQSGRLFVAGPFSAGLRRALPPSRLFTAMLRNPIDRILEGYVQGGISLAEVAAAAQPGWKYEASLHDHLTRSLAGDATLDPSDAAASIDLAPIDARDFARILADVSQSFVLLGVAERRDESLVALVRQLGLPLAAAIGPWLSRPLPVSHQAGLEGEGLQSLRALNHWDLQLYALAQARLDALIAEDASGFARDLALLAELATAYGNGATPEALAAMELEARPPAAPRLSYPPLAAEAPAVQPGSPAALRGAYLDLIEDTLINRIYGDRSTAAWAGATFNHHLRDIGADWPSQAHSMVGRRRMNNIRRLCEKVVQEGVPGDFIETGVWRGGVTIMMRAVLNAYGDTGRTVYVADSFEGVPPPNPEQYPADAGDVHFTAEQLAISQAVVAENFRRYGLLDTQVRFLPGWFKDSLPGAPIERLAILRLDGDLYESTMDALDALYGKLSPGGFVVVDDFGAVPACRAAIEEFRATHGITAELTAIDWGGVYWRKQGLAA
;
A
#
# COMPACT_ATOMS: atom_id res chain seq x y z
N MET A 1 -32.72 -57.48 36.14
CA MET A 1 -31.41 -57.49 36.83
C MET A 1 -30.34 -57.27 35.77
N ARG A 2 -29.51 -56.23 35.73
CA ARG A 2 -29.29 -55.06 36.59
C ARG A 2 -29.00 -53.88 35.66
N SER A 3 -29.58 -52.74 35.99
CA SER A 3 -29.14 -51.41 35.54
C SER A 3 -27.76 -51.11 36.12
N SER A 4 -26.85 -50.58 35.30
CA SER A 4 -25.75 -49.75 35.79
C SER A 4 -25.91 -48.37 35.20
N GLN A 5 -26.55 -47.50 35.98
CA GLN A 5 -26.47 -46.06 35.85
C GLN A 5 -24.99 -45.67 35.99
N VAL A 6 -24.41 -45.08 34.96
CA VAL A 6 -23.23 -44.24 35.09
C VAL A 6 -23.78 -42.81 35.15
N ALA A 7 -23.59 -42.17 36.30
CA ALA A 7 -23.98 -40.78 36.51
C ALA A 7 -23.22 -39.87 35.51
N PRO A 8 -23.83 -38.78 35.02
CA PRO A 8 -23.07 -37.78 34.29
C PRO A 8 -22.12 -37.12 35.27
N GLU A 9 -20.82 -37.33 35.09
CA GLU A 9 -19.80 -36.51 35.76
C GLU A 9 -20.08 -35.06 35.40
N ALA A 10 -20.36 -34.25 36.42
CA ALA A 10 -20.46 -32.82 36.29
C ALA A 10 -19.11 -32.31 35.77
N VAL A 11 -19.08 -31.96 34.48
CA VAL A 11 -18.01 -31.13 33.93
C VAL A 11 -18.05 -29.86 34.75
N ALA A 12 -17.07 -29.70 35.63
CA ALA A 12 -16.85 -28.46 36.33
C ALA A 12 -16.74 -27.37 35.26
N GLN A 13 -17.73 -26.49 35.20
CA GLN A 13 -17.61 -25.22 34.50
C GLN A 13 -16.50 -24.45 35.23
N THR A 14 -15.26 -24.67 34.82
CA THR A 14 -14.22 -23.67 35.05
C THR A 14 -14.69 -22.46 34.28
N GLN A 15 -15.30 -21.52 35.00
CA GLN A 15 -15.36 -20.12 34.60
C GLN A 15 -13.92 -19.68 34.38
N GLN A 16 -13.43 -19.84 33.15
CA GLN A 16 -12.29 -19.08 32.69
C GLN A 16 -12.75 -17.62 32.64
N PRO A 17 -11.94 -16.69 33.16
CA PRO A 17 -12.31 -15.28 33.11
C PRO A 17 -12.45 -14.86 31.64
N GLU A 18 -13.56 -14.19 31.33
CA GLU A 18 -13.72 -13.40 30.11
C GLU A 18 -12.71 -12.24 30.14
N THR A 19 -11.44 -12.53 29.91
CA THR A 19 -10.51 -11.51 29.42
C THR A 19 -10.73 -11.47 27.92
N ALA A 20 -11.38 -10.42 27.42
CA ALA A 20 -11.35 -10.11 25.99
C ALA A 20 -9.88 -10.04 25.55
N TRP A 21 -9.42 -11.04 24.82
CA TRP A 21 -8.05 -11.12 24.35
C TRP A 21 -7.88 -10.20 23.13
N ASP A 22 -6.92 -9.28 23.21
CA ASP A 22 -6.57 -8.36 22.13
C ASP A 22 -5.51 -9.00 21.21
N CYS A 23 -5.93 -9.49 20.05
CA CYS A 23 -5.03 -9.99 19.01
C CYS A 23 -3.97 -8.96 18.58
N GLY A 24 -4.24 -7.66 18.78
CA GLY A 24 -3.31 -6.57 18.54
C GLY A 24 -2.04 -6.70 19.38
N ASP A 25 -2.14 -7.11 20.64
CA ASP A 25 -0.99 -7.19 21.56
C ASP A 25 0.05 -8.25 21.18
N VAL A 26 -0.38 -9.36 20.58
CA VAL A 26 0.51 -10.43 20.12
C VAL A 26 1.19 -10.06 18.80
N LEU A 27 0.44 -9.44 17.87
CA LEU A 27 0.93 -9.06 16.55
C LEU A 27 1.74 -7.75 16.55
N ASN A 28 1.52 -6.87 17.54
CA ASN A 28 2.35 -5.69 17.82
C ASN A 28 3.78 -6.06 18.26
N ARG A 29 4.00 -7.27 18.81
CA ARG A 29 5.32 -7.74 19.24
C ARG A 29 6.20 -8.25 18.09
N VAL A 30 5.68 -8.34 16.87
CA VAL A 30 6.43 -8.79 15.69
C VAL A 30 7.04 -7.59 14.95
N SER A 31 8.36 -7.44 14.98
CA SER A 31 9.07 -6.43 14.19
C SER A 31 9.13 -6.80 12.69
N GLY A 32 8.89 -5.82 11.79
CA GLY A 32 9.09 -5.92 10.34
C GLY A 32 7.83 -5.93 9.47
N PRO A 33 7.95 -5.83 8.12
CA PRO A 33 6.80 -5.83 7.21
C PRO A 33 6.02 -7.14 7.33
N PHE A 34 4.70 -7.06 7.36
CA PHE A 34 3.82 -8.24 7.39
C PHE A 34 3.02 -8.28 6.11
N VAL A 35 2.97 -9.44 5.49
CA VAL A 35 2.14 -9.67 4.31
C VAL A 35 1.18 -10.79 4.65
N TYR A 36 -0.09 -10.43 4.77
CA TYR A 36 -1.14 -11.41 4.97
C TYR A 36 -1.69 -11.89 3.63
N LEU A 37 -1.83 -13.19 3.45
CA LEU A 37 -2.42 -13.80 2.27
C LEU A 37 -3.72 -14.50 2.70
N ASP A 38 -4.86 -13.88 2.40
CA ASP A 38 -6.15 -14.55 2.58
C ASP A 38 -6.39 -15.50 1.41
N LEU A 39 -6.17 -16.78 1.72
CA LEU A 39 -6.22 -17.89 0.78
C LEU A 39 -7.31 -18.89 1.16
N THR A 40 -8.24 -18.47 2.04
CA THR A 40 -9.37 -19.24 2.60
C THR A 40 -10.09 -20.18 1.64
N LEU A 41 -10.00 -19.92 0.34
CA LEU A 41 -10.94 -20.41 -0.66
C LEU A 41 -10.23 -21.18 -1.78
N CYS A 42 -8.90 -21.21 -1.76
CA CYS A 42 -8.11 -22.11 -2.57
C CYS A 42 -8.01 -23.45 -1.84
N HIS A 43 -8.95 -24.37 -2.07
CA HIS A 43 -8.77 -25.76 -1.65
C HIS A 43 -7.51 -26.34 -2.29
N GLY A 44 -6.56 -26.73 -1.45
CA GLY A 44 -5.43 -27.55 -1.84
C GLY A 44 -4.10 -27.06 -1.31
N GLU A 45 -3.31 -28.03 -0.85
CA GLU A 45 -1.86 -27.96 -0.55
C GLU A 45 -1.00 -27.09 -1.48
N ALA A 46 -1.49 -26.78 -2.69
CA ALA A 46 -0.76 -26.18 -3.79
C ALA A 46 -0.19 -24.78 -3.49
N LEU A 47 -0.94 -23.88 -2.84
CA LEU A 47 -0.52 -22.49 -2.66
C LEU A 47 0.34 -22.27 -1.40
N GLY A 48 0.03 -23.00 -0.32
CA GLY A 48 0.84 -23.01 0.91
C GLY A 48 2.23 -23.64 0.71
N GLN A 49 2.33 -24.68 -0.12
CA GLN A 49 3.62 -25.27 -0.51
C GLN A 49 4.39 -24.42 -1.53
N MET A 50 3.68 -23.60 -2.33
CA MET A 50 4.27 -22.63 -3.26
C MET A 50 5.01 -21.54 -2.48
N LEU A 51 4.34 -20.87 -1.55
CA LEU A 51 4.92 -19.79 -0.74
C LEU A 51 6.08 -20.25 0.16
N ALA A 52 5.99 -21.46 0.73
CA ALA A 52 7.04 -22.04 1.57
C ALA A 52 8.38 -22.31 0.84
N ARG A 53 8.37 -22.38 -0.50
CA ARG A 53 9.56 -22.73 -1.31
C ARG A 53 10.09 -21.56 -2.15
N THR A 54 9.23 -20.58 -2.40
CA THR A 54 9.46 -19.41 -3.23
C THR A 54 10.25 -18.28 -2.53
N LEU A 55 10.23 -18.25 -1.19
CA LEU A 55 10.82 -17.17 -0.39
C LEU A 55 12.24 -17.44 0.15
N GLY A 56 12.87 -18.56 -0.26
CA GLY A 56 14.26 -18.91 0.06
C GLY A 56 14.49 -19.50 1.47
N PRO A 57 15.68 -20.10 1.74
CA PRO A 57 16.00 -20.71 3.02
C PRO A 57 16.25 -19.62 4.08
N GLY A 58 15.20 -19.31 4.83
CA GLY A 58 15.18 -18.24 5.86
C GLY A 58 13.78 -17.66 6.10
N ALA A 59 12.84 -17.84 5.16
CA ALA A 59 11.44 -17.55 5.37
C ALA A 59 10.76 -18.73 6.09
N ALA A 60 10.42 -18.57 7.37
CA ALA A 60 9.69 -19.58 8.11
C ALA A 60 8.20 -19.57 7.69
N VAL A 61 7.82 -20.47 6.79
CA VAL A 61 6.42 -20.87 6.56
C VAL A 61 6.22 -22.21 7.26
N SER A 62 5.58 -22.21 8.42
CA SER A 62 5.18 -23.44 9.11
C SER A 62 3.78 -23.85 8.65
N TYR A 63 3.71 -24.85 7.77
CA TYR A 63 2.49 -25.56 7.44
C TYR A 63 2.71 -27.07 7.70
N HIS A 64 1.94 -27.66 8.61
CA HIS A 64 1.95 -29.10 8.88
C HIS A 64 0.66 -29.73 8.32
N PRO A 65 0.70 -30.41 7.15
CA PRO A 65 -0.50 -31.00 6.54
C PRO A 65 -0.95 -32.33 7.19
N GLY A 66 -0.42 -32.68 8.35
CA GLY A 66 -0.19 -34.09 8.68
C GLY A 66 -1.15 -34.81 9.61
N GLU A 67 -1.75 -34.19 10.63
CA GLU A 67 -2.25 -35.00 11.76
C GLU A 67 -3.60 -34.62 12.38
N ASP A 68 -4.36 -33.64 11.88
CA ASP A 68 -5.75 -33.50 12.32
C ASP A 68 -6.66 -33.03 11.18
N ARG A 69 -7.53 -33.94 10.74
CA ARG A 69 -8.64 -33.69 9.80
C ARG A 69 -9.87 -33.11 10.50
N THR A 70 -9.66 -32.37 11.59
CA THR A 70 -10.66 -31.47 12.17
C THR A 70 -10.36 -30.08 11.65
N LEU A 71 -11.30 -29.54 10.89
CA LEU A 71 -11.34 -28.15 10.43
C LEU A 71 -10.79 -27.19 11.50
N LEU A 72 -9.54 -26.75 11.33
CA LEU A 72 -8.91 -25.60 12.01
C LEU A 72 -9.55 -24.29 11.54
N GLY A 73 -10.88 -24.25 11.48
CA GLY A 73 -11.61 -23.01 11.39
C GLY A 73 -11.46 -22.29 12.72
N TYR A 74 -11.27 -20.98 12.67
CA TYR A 74 -11.35 -20.07 13.82
C TYR A 74 -10.15 -20.20 14.74
N TYR A 75 -9.10 -19.47 14.37
CA TYR A 75 -7.88 -19.36 15.15
C TYR A 75 -8.19 -18.93 16.58
N ARG A 76 -8.02 -19.85 17.52
CA ARG A 76 -7.83 -19.53 18.92
C ARG A 76 -6.43 -18.86 19.08
N PRO A 77 -6.31 -17.71 19.74
CA PRO A 77 -5.07 -16.92 19.85
C PRO A 77 -3.82 -17.70 20.29
N GLU A 78 -3.99 -18.79 21.03
CA GLU A 78 -2.93 -19.63 21.58
C GLU A 78 -2.13 -20.37 20.50
N VAL A 79 -2.74 -20.67 19.35
CA VAL A 79 -2.07 -21.33 18.22
C VAL A 79 -1.13 -20.35 17.51
N ILE A 80 -1.55 -19.08 17.37
CA ILE A 80 -0.73 -18.01 16.81
C ILE A 80 0.47 -17.73 17.74
N GLU A 81 0.24 -17.72 19.05
CA GLU A 81 1.29 -17.52 20.04
C GLU A 81 2.34 -18.66 20.07
N LEU A 82 1.91 -19.91 19.97
CA LEU A 82 2.82 -21.06 19.90
C LEU A 82 3.70 -21.05 18.63
N ALA A 83 3.12 -20.67 17.49
CA ALA A 83 3.86 -20.50 16.23
C ALA A 83 4.89 -19.36 16.30
N LEU A 84 4.62 -18.31 17.07
CA LEU A 84 5.54 -17.18 17.26
C LEU A 84 6.65 -17.48 18.28
N ARG A 85 6.33 -18.23 19.35
CA ARG A 85 7.28 -18.54 20.44
C ARG A 85 8.33 -19.59 20.11
N THR A 86 8.08 -20.44 19.10
CA THR A 86 8.99 -21.54 18.70
C THR A 86 10.07 -21.12 17.70
N ARG A 87 10.25 -19.83 17.43
CA ARG A 87 11.24 -19.27 16.48
C ARG A 87 12.70 -19.46 16.91
N ARG A 88 13.58 -19.61 15.91
CA ARG A 88 15.04 -19.55 16.10
C ARG A 88 15.56 -18.11 15.92
N PRO A 89 16.62 -17.69 16.63
CA PRO A 89 17.13 -16.30 16.60
C PRO A 89 17.52 -15.73 15.23
N ALA A 90 17.83 -16.59 14.24
CA ALA A 90 18.16 -16.17 12.87
C ALA A 90 16.96 -15.64 12.05
N GLU A 91 15.72 -15.84 12.54
CA GLU A 91 14.47 -15.53 11.84
C GLU A 91 13.86 -14.17 12.25
N GLN A 92 14.62 -13.33 12.95
CA GLN A 92 14.17 -12.03 13.50
C GLN A 92 14.27 -10.84 12.52
N SER A 93 14.80 -11.03 11.30
CA SER A 93 15.12 -9.94 10.37
C SER A 93 14.26 -9.85 9.10
N GLY A 94 13.34 -10.78 8.85
CA GLY A 94 12.66 -10.88 7.55
C GLY A 94 11.16 -11.13 7.67
N ARG A 95 10.38 -10.18 7.16
CA ARG A 95 8.95 -10.18 6.82
C ARG A 95 8.12 -11.41 7.24
N LEU A 96 7.07 -11.20 8.06
CA LEU A 96 6.16 -12.28 8.49
C LEU A 96 5.03 -12.45 7.46
N PHE A 97 4.90 -13.66 6.93
CA PHE A 97 3.82 -14.06 6.01
C PHE A 97 2.88 -15.02 6.74
N VAL A 98 1.58 -14.71 6.76
CA VAL A 98 0.56 -15.56 7.39
C VAL A 98 -0.52 -15.86 6.34
N ALA A 99 -0.92 -17.13 6.27
CA ALA A 99 -1.92 -17.63 5.34
C ALA A 99 -3.09 -18.27 6.10
N GLY A 100 -4.32 -17.98 5.69
CA GLY A 100 -5.52 -18.65 6.20
C GLY A 100 -6.83 -17.86 6.01
N PRO A 101 -7.96 -18.42 6.47
CA PRO A 101 -8.83 -17.86 7.50
C PRO A 101 -9.10 -16.39 7.81
N PHE A 102 -9.03 -15.35 6.97
CA PHE A 102 -9.06 -13.97 7.54
C PHE A 102 -10.27 -13.10 7.25
N SER A 103 -10.38 -12.08 8.10
CA SER A 103 -11.44 -11.08 8.04
C SER A 103 -10.85 -9.68 8.18
N ALA A 104 -11.41 -8.67 7.49
CA ALA A 104 -10.94 -7.28 7.64
C ALA A 104 -11.12 -6.75 9.08
N GLY A 105 -11.90 -7.44 9.92
CA GLY A 105 -11.98 -7.15 11.35
C GLY A 105 -10.61 -7.17 12.03
N LEU A 106 -9.70 -8.08 11.65
CA LEU A 106 -8.37 -8.12 12.24
C LEU A 106 -7.44 -7.00 11.74
N ARG A 107 -7.64 -6.49 10.52
CA ARG A 107 -6.92 -5.31 10.03
C ARG A 107 -7.14 -4.11 10.97
N ARG A 108 -8.36 -3.96 11.52
CA ARG A 108 -8.67 -2.89 12.49
C ARG A 108 -7.86 -3.01 13.78
N ALA A 109 -7.42 -4.22 14.13
CA ALA A 109 -6.55 -4.50 15.27
C ALA A 109 -5.05 -4.48 14.92
N LEU A 110 -4.68 -4.21 13.67
CA LEU A 110 -3.31 -4.26 13.18
C LEU A 110 -2.78 -2.87 12.75
N PRO A 111 -1.47 -2.60 12.94
CA PRO A 111 -0.87 -1.33 12.51
C PRO A 111 -1.06 -1.06 11.00
N PRO A 112 -1.22 0.20 10.58
CA PRO A 112 -1.39 0.56 9.16
C PRO A 112 -0.22 0.17 8.24
N SER A 113 0.96 -0.11 8.81
CA SER A 113 2.18 -0.53 8.10
C SER A 113 2.15 -1.99 7.62
N ARG A 114 1.09 -2.74 7.92
CA ARG A 114 0.90 -4.15 7.55
C ARG A 114 0.15 -4.22 6.22
N LEU A 115 0.63 -5.03 5.29
CA LEU A 115 0.03 -5.21 3.96
C LEU A 115 -0.83 -6.47 3.93
N PHE A 116 -2.00 -6.41 3.31
CA PHE A 116 -2.91 -7.55 3.15
C PHE A 116 -3.18 -7.77 1.69
N THR A 117 -3.27 -9.02 1.27
CA THR A 117 -3.69 -9.41 -0.06
C THR A 117 -4.61 -10.61 0.04
N ALA A 118 -5.57 -10.70 -0.87
CA ALA A 118 -6.52 -11.80 -0.93
C ALA A 118 -6.60 -12.32 -2.37
N MET A 119 -6.75 -13.63 -2.51
CA MET A 119 -7.02 -14.27 -3.80
C MET A 119 -8.43 -14.84 -3.78
N LEU A 120 -9.29 -14.35 -4.68
CA LEU A 120 -10.65 -14.82 -4.81
C LEU A 120 -10.73 -15.96 -5.82
N ARG A 121 -11.57 -16.95 -5.55
CA ARG A 121 -12.02 -17.91 -6.55
C ARG A 121 -13.40 -17.50 -7.06
N ASN A 122 -13.76 -18.00 -8.24
CA ASN A 122 -15.13 -17.90 -8.70
C ASN A 122 -16.07 -18.46 -7.61
N PRO A 123 -17.00 -17.64 -7.08
CA PRO A 123 -17.82 -18.02 -5.93
C PRO A 123 -18.62 -19.30 -6.18
N ILE A 124 -19.11 -19.49 -7.40
CA ILE A 124 -19.90 -20.64 -7.78
C ILE A 124 -19.02 -21.88 -7.90
N ASP A 125 -17.89 -21.80 -8.61
CA ASP A 125 -16.99 -22.95 -8.78
C ASP A 125 -16.45 -23.45 -7.44
N ARG A 126 -16.12 -22.51 -6.55
CA ARG A 126 -15.71 -22.81 -5.17
C ARG A 126 -16.77 -23.64 -4.44
N ILE A 127 -18.03 -23.21 -4.50
CA ILE A 127 -19.14 -23.93 -3.87
C ILE A 127 -19.28 -25.32 -4.50
N LEU A 128 -19.34 -25.41 -5.82
CA LEU A 128 -19.52 -26.70 -6.49
C LEU A 128 -18.41 -27.71 -6.16
N GLU A 129 -17.15 -27.26 -6.17
CA GLU A 129 -16.02 -28.12 -5.84
C GLU A 129 -16.05 -28.63 -4.39
N GLY A 130 -16.33 -27.74 -3.42
CA GLY A 130 -16.42 -28.12 -2.01
C GLY A 130 -17.49 -29.18 -1.73
N TYR A 131 -18.62 -29.11 -2.44
CA TYR A 131 -19.72 -30.05 -2.25
C TYR A 131 -19.51 -31.38 -3.00
N VAL A 132 -18.93 -31.35 -4.21
CA VAL A 132 -18.57 -32.57 -4.96
C VAL A 132 -17.49 -33.37 -4.23
N GLN A 133 -16.49 -32.70 -3.65
CA GLN A 133 -15.47 -33.37 -2.82
C GLN A 133 -16.06 -33.98 -1.54
N GLY A 134 -17.16 -33.42 -1.03
CA GLY A 134 -17.94 -33.95 0.09
C GLY A 134 -18.86 -35.13 -0.29
N GLY A 135 -18.88 -35.56 -1.55
CA GLY A 135 -19.72 -36.68 -2.02
C GLY A 135 -21.20 -36.32 -2.24
N ILE A 136 -21.54 -35.03 -2.29
CA ILE A 136 -22.90 -34.54 -2.53
C ILE A 136 -23.09 -34.34 -4.04
N SER A 137 -24.22 -34.82 -4.59
CA SER A 137 -24.49 -34.66 -6.02
C SER A 137 -24.87 -33.21 -6.36
N LEU A 138 -24.57 -32.77 -7.58
CA LEU A 138 -24.90 -31.42 -8.05
C LEU A 138 -26.42 -31.11 -7.98
N ALA A 139 -27.26 -32.13 -8.16
CA ALA A 139 -28.72 -32.02 -8.01
C ALA A 139 -29.15 -31.79 -6.55
N GLU A 140 -28.45 -32.39 -5.59
CA GLU A 140 -28.69 -32.16 -4.16
C GLU A 140 -28.21 -30.79 -3.71
N VAL A 141 -27.08 -30.27 -4.22
CA VAL A 141 -26.62 -28.90 -3.94
C VAL A 141 -27.64 -27.86 -4.44
N ALA A 142 -28.20 -28.08 -5.62
CA ALA A 142 -29.26 -27.24 -6.18
C ALA A 142 -30.55 -27.27 -5.35
N ALA A 143 -30.89 -28.42 -4.76
CA ALA A 143 -32.07 -28.59 -3.90
C ALA A 143 -31.84 -28.13 -2.45
N ALA A 144 -30.58 -28.10 -1.98
CA ALA A 144 -30.17 -27.77 -0.62
C ALA A 144 -30.11 -26.27 -0.31
N ALA A 145 -30.45 -25.39 -1.25
CA ALA A 145 -30.70 -23.95 -1.02
C ALA A 145 -31.98 -23.68 -0.17
N GLN A 146 -32.41 -24.65 0.64
CA GLN A 146 -33.60 -24.60 1.50
C GLN A 146 -33.19 -24.37 2.96
N PRO A 147 -34.01 -23.67 3.76
CA PRO A 147 -33.72 -23.42 5.18
C PRO A 147 -33.51 -24.69 6.00
N GLY A 148 -32.45 -24.74 6.82
CA GLY A 148 -32.18 -25.81 7.79
C GLY A 148 -31.09 -26.82 7.41
N TRP A 149 -30.29 -26.54 6.38
CA TRP A 149 -29.14 -27.37 6.00
C TRP A 149 -27.88 -27.04 6.82
N LYS A 150 -27.07 -28.06 7.13
CA LYS A 150 -25.93 -28.00 8.08
C LYS A 150 -24.87 -26.92 7.76
N TYR A 151 -24.85 -26.38 6.54
CA TYR A 151 -23.87 -25.39 6.07
C TYR A 151 -24.50 -24.18 5.36
N GLU A 152 -25.78 -23.88 5.61
CA GLU A 152 -26.55 -22.81 4.95
C GLU A 152 -25.83 -21.44 4.99
N ALA A 153 -25.21 -21.07 6.11
CA ALA A 153 -24.46 -19.82 6.25
C ALA A 153 -23.20 -19.72 5.34
N SER A 154 -22.69 -20.85 4.82
CA SER A 154 -21.54 -20.86 3.88
C SER A 154 -21.94 -20.64 2.41
N LEU A 155 -23.25 -20.65 2.14
CA LEU A 155 -23.83 -20.52 0.80
C LEU A 155 -24.30 -19.10 0.46
N HIS A 156 -24.33 -18.17 1.43
CA HIS A 156 -24.88 -16.83 1.27
C HIS A 156 -23.80 -15.74 1.42
N ASP A 157 -23.33 -15.20 0.30
CA ASP A 157 -22.35 -14.10 0.23
C ASP A 157 -21.16 -14.28 1.20
N HIS A 158 -20.67 -15.52 1.28
CA HIS A 158 -19.69 -15.95 2.26
C HIS A 158 -18.36 -15.19 2.11
N LEU A 159 -17.90 -14.94 0.88
CA LEU A 159 -16.65 -14.21 0.62
C LEU A 159 -16.74 -12.78 1.11
N THR A 160 -17.85 -12.12 0.78
CA THR A 160 -18.16 -10.74 1.14
C THR A 160 -18.21 -10.59 2.65
N ARG A 161 -18.91 -11.49 3.35
CA ARG A 161 -19.00 -11.49 4.81
C ARG A 161 -17.67 -11.80 5.50
N SER A 162 -16.92 -12.79 4.98
CA SER A 162 -15.61 -13.14 5.51
C SER A 162 -14.67 -11.95 5.44
N LEU A 163 -14.54 -11.35 4.25
CA LEU A 163 -13.66 -10.21 4.04
C LEU A 163 -14.15 -8.94 4.76
N ALA A 164 -15.44 -8.81 5.06
CA ALA A 164 -16.01 -7.69 5.82
C ALA A 164 -15.65 -7.66 7.32
N GLY A 165 -15.25 -8.78 7.91
CA GLY A 165 -15.08 -8.86 9.36
C GLY A 165 -16.27 -9.44 10.13
N ASP A 166 -17.36 -9.86 9.48
CA ASP A 166 -18.58 -10.39 10.12
C ASP A 166 -18.43 -11.87 10.56
N ALA A 167 -17.21 -12.36 10.72
CA ALA A 167 -16.93 -13.73 11.07
C ALA A 167 -17.04 -14.00 12.59
N THR A 168 -18.27 -14.01 13.11
CA THR A 168 -18.66 -14.96 14.16
C THR A 168 -19.33 -16.20 13.55
N LEU A 169 -18.98 -16.56 12.32
CA LEU A 169 -19.50 -17.74 11.65
C LEU A 169 -18.66 -18.96 12.02
N ASP A 170 -18.78 -19.51 13.23
CA ASP A 170 -18.16 -20.78 13.58
C ASP A 170 -18.92 -21.96 12.93
N PRO A 171 -18.38 -22.68 11.93
CA PRO A 171 -18.99 -23.86 11.32
C PRO A 171 -18.81 -25.10 12.20
N SER A 172 -18.08 -25.01 13.32
CA SER A 172 -17.97 -26.07 14.33
C SER A 172 -19.12 -26.05 15.33
N ASP A 173 -19.86 -24.95 15.43
CA ASP A 173 -21.03 -24.84 16.31
C ASP A 173 -22.25 -25.51 15.65
N ALA A 174 -22.24 -26.84 15.72
CA ALA A 174 -23.10 -27.79 15.01
C ALA A 174 -24.60 -27.73 15.38
N ALA A 175 -25.11 -26.63 15.93
CA ALA A 175 -26.48 -26.53 16.42
C ALA A 175 -27.19 -25.17 16.22
N ALA A 176 -26.50 -24.10 15.80
CA ALA A 176 -27.14 -22.80 15.63
C ALA A 176 -27.32 -22.47 14.15
N SER A 177 -28.56 -22.43 13.66
CA SER A 177 -28.89 -21.67 12.46
C SER A 177 -28.53 -20.21 12.74
N ILE A 178 -27.43 -19.72 12.17
CA ILE A 178 -27.09 -18.30 12.29
C ILE A 178 -28.04 -17.56 11.35
N ASP A 179 -29.04 -16.89 11.92
CA ASP A 179 -29.96 -16.02 11.19
C ASP A 179 -29.18 -14.79 10.72
N LEU A 180 -28.60 -14.89 9.53
CA LEU A 180 -27.83 -13.81 8.92
C LEU A 180 -28.80 -12.85 8.23
N ALA A 181 -28.83 -11.60 8.71
CA ALA A 181 -29.50 -10.53 7.98
C ALA A 181 -28.96 -10.47 6.53
N PRO A 182 -29.84 -10.32 5.52
CA PRO A 182 -29.41 -10.22 4.12
C PRO A 182 -28.56 -8.97 3.92
N ILE A 183 -27.48 -9.09 3.15
CA ILE A 183 -26.66 -7.94 2.75
C ILE A 183 -27.45 -7.13 1.73
N ASP A 184 -27.55 -5.83 1.96
CA ASP A 184 -28.07 -4.88 0.98
C ASP A 184 -26.95 -4.10 0.28
N ALA A 185 -27.32 -3.25 -0.69
CA ALA A 185 -26.35 -2.46 -1.45
C ALA A 185 -25.55 -1.46 -0.58
N ARG A 186 -26.14 -0.97 0.51
CA ARG A 186 -25.48 -0.04 1.43
C ARG A 186 -24.44 -0.78 2.28
N ASP A 187 -24.80 -1.97 2.76
CA ASP A 187 -23.88 -2.85 3.46
C ASP A 187 -22.73 -3.26 2.55
N PHE A 188 -23.02 -3.67 1.31
CA PHE A 188 -21.98 -4.03 0.35
C PHE A 188 -21.02 -2.86 0.05
N ALA A 189 -21.53 -1.65 -0.13
CA ALA A 189 -20.69 -0.47 -0.37
C ALA A 189 -19.74 -0.17 0.81
N ARG A 190 -20.23 -0.32 2.04
CA ARG A 190 -19.41 -0.18 3.26
C ARG A 190 -18.33 -1.27 3.33
N ILE A 191 -18.72 -2.53 3.10
CA ILE A 191 -17.79 -3.67 3.08
C ILE A 191 -16.69 -3.46 2.04
N LEU A 192 -17.07 -2.98 0.86
CA LEU A 192 -16.13 -2.74 -0.21
C LEU A 192 -15.12 -1.63 0.11
N ALA A 193 -15.56 -0.57 0.78
CA ALA A 193 -14.66 0.49 1.25
C ALA A 193 -13.62 -0.08 2.22
N ASP A 194 -14.04 -0.93 3.16
CA ASP A 194 -13.15 -1.58 4.12
C ASP A 194 -12.14 -2.51 3.45
N VAL A 195 -12.59 -3.33 2.49
CA VAL A 195 -11.71 -4.20 1.69
C VAL A 195 -10.71 -3.36 0.89
N SER A 196 -11.15 -2.29 0.24
CA SER A 196 -10.27 -1.44 -0.58
C SER A 196 -9.20 -0.72 0.24
N GLN A 197 -9.50 -0.38 1.50
CA GLN A 197 -8.53 0.21 2.43
C GLN A 197 -7.57 -0.80 3.04
N SER A 198 -7.97 -2.07 3.08
CA SER A 198 -7.26 -3.14 3.79
C SER A 198 -6.33 -3.92 2.90
N PHE A 199 -6.69 -4.12 1.64
CA PHE A 199 -5.96 -5.00 0.74
C PHE A 199 -5.15 -4.21 -0.30
N VAL A 200 -3.83 -4.44 -0.31
CA VAL A 200 -2.90 -3.92 -1.33
C VAL A 200 -3.20 -4.53 -2.70
N LEU A 201 -3.61 -5.80 -2.73
CA LEU A 201 -4.07 -6.50 -3.91
C LEU A 201 -5.28 -7.38 -3.57
N LEU A 202 -6.28 -7.33 -4.45
CA LEU A 202 -7.37 -8.29 -4.50
C LEU A 202 -7.25 -9.02 -5.84
N GLY A 203 -6.63 -10.20 -5.83
CA GLY A 203 -6.36 -11.00 -7.02
C GLY A 203 -7.42 -12.06 -7.27
N VAL A 204 -7.28 -12.78 -8.40
CA VAL A 204 -8.16 -13.90 -8.77
C VAL A 204 -7.33 -15.16 -9.01
N ALA A 205 -7.77 -16.26 -8.41
CA ALA A 205 -7.07 -17.54 -8.43
C ALA A 205 -7.01 -18.15 -9.84
N GLU A 206 -8.01 -17.89 -10.67
CA GLU A 206 -8.12 -18.34 -12.05
C GLU A 206 -7.13 -17.63 -12.97
N ARG A 207 -6.62 -16.45 -12.56
CA ARG A 207 -5.56 -15.67 -13.22
C ARG A 207 -4.37 -15.53 -12.29
N ARG A 208 -3.91 -16.68 -11.79
CA ARG A 208 -2.92 -16.79 -10.72
C ARG A 208 -1.60 -16.14 -11.10
N ASP A 209 -1.10 -16.43 -12.28
CA ASP A 209 0.22 -15.98 -12.71
C ASP A 209 0.21 -14.47 -12.92
N GLU A 210 -0.88 -13.93 -13.48
CA GLU A 210 -1.10 -12.49 -13.59
C GLU A 210 -1.26 -11.81 -12.22
N SER A 211 -2.01 -12.43 -11.31
CA SER A 211 -2.16 -11.92 -9.93
C SER A 211 -0.82 -11.92 -9.19
N LEU A 212 0.05 -12.91 -9.44
CA LEU A 212 1.40 -12.96 -8.87
C LEU A 212 2.31 -11.87 -9.45
N VAL A 213 2.31 -11.68 -10.78
CA VAL A 213 3.05 -10.57 -11.42
C VAL A 213 2.59 -9.22 -10.87
N ALA A 214 1.28 -9.00 -10.76
CA ALA A 214 0.72 -7.78 -10.16
C ALA A 214 1.16 -7.61 -8.70
N LEU A 215 1.15 -8.69 -7.90
CA LEU A 215 1.58 -8.68 -6.51
C LEU A 215 3.06 -8.31 -6.37
N VAL A 216 3.95 -8.96 -7.11
CA VAL A 216 5.40 -8.68 -6.99
C VAL A 216 5.74 -7.27 -7.43
N ARG A 217 5.04 -6.73 -8.45
CA ARG A 217 5.16 -5.32 -8.86
C ARG A 217 4.73 -4.38 -7.74
N GLN A 218 3.55 -4.59 -7.15
CA GLN A 218 3.03 -3.78 -6.05
C GLN A 218 3.91 -3.85 -4.78
N LEU A 219 4.59 -4.97 -4.55
CA LEU A 219 5.48 -5.17 -3.41
C LEU A 219 6.95 -4.80 -3.69
N GLY A 220 7.30 -4.42 -4.93
CA GLY A 220 8.68 -4.14 -5.33
C GLY A 220 9.62 -5.35 -5.19
N LEU A 221 9.11 -6.56 -5.40
CA LEU A 221 9.85 -7.81 -5.28
C LEU A 221 10.39 -8.28 -6.64
N PRO A 222 11.53 -9.01 -6.68
CA PRO A 222 11.97 -9.71 -7.88
C PRO A 222 10.99 -10.84 -8.24
N LEU A 223 10.76 -11.06 -9.55
CA LEU A 223 9.94 -12.16 -10.07
C LEU A 223 10.52 -13.53 -9.68
N ALA A 224 11.84 -13.64 -9.54
CA ALA A 224 12.48 -14.87 -9.09
C ALA A 224 12.05 -15.28 -7.68
N ALA A 225 11.70 -14.31 -6.84
CA ALA A 225 11.11 -14.55 -5.52
C ALA A 225 9.62 -14.92 -5.57
N ALA A 226 9.04 -15.14 -6.76
CA ALA A 226 7.70 -15.69 -6.97
C ALA A 226 7.71 -17.14 -7.51
N ILE A 227 8.87 -17.74 -7.83
CA ILE A 227 8.97 -19.06 -8.48
C ILE A 227 8.85 -20.23 -7.49
N GLY A 228 8.13 -21.30 -7.86
CA GLY A 228 8.02 -22.53 -7.07
C GLY A 228 7.45 -23.72 -7.87
N PRO A 229 7.40 -24.94 -7.29
CA PRO A 229 7.09 -26.18 -8.01
C PRO A 229 5.63 -26.35 -8.45
N TRP A 230 4.77 -25.37 -8.15
CA TRP A 230 3.33 -25.39 -8.46
C TRP A 230 2.91 -24.36 -9.52
N LEU A 231 3.77 -23.39 -9.86
CA LEU A 231 3.54 -22.46 -10.97
C LEU A 231 3.38 -23.20 -12.30
N SER A 232 4.03 -24.34 -12.46
CA SER A 232 3.98 -25.18 -13.66
C SER A 232 2.85 -26.20 -13.70
N ARG A 233 1.94 -26.24 -12.71
CA ARG A 233 0.81 -27.18 -12.69
C ARG A 233 -0.51 -26.52 -13.13
N PRO A 234 -1.25 -27.12 -14.06
CA PRO A 234 -2.55 -26.61 -14.50
C PRO A 234 -3.57 -26.62 -13.35
N LEU A 235 -4.42 -25.60 -13.33
CA LEU A 235 -5.52 -25.50 -12.38
C LEU A 235 -6.59 -26.60 -12.65
N PRO A 236 -7.32 -27.06 -11.61
CA PRO A 236 -8.49 -27.91 -11.81
C PRO A 236 -9.50 -27.23 -12.74
N VAL A 237 -10.01 -27.98 -13.72
CA VAL A 237 -11.00 -27.47 -14.69
C VAL A 237 -12.33 -27.18 -13.98
N SER A 238 -12.98 -26.06 -14.33
CA SER A 238 -14.26 -25.66 -13.77
C SER A 238 -15.33 -26.77 -13.90
N HIS A 239 -15.99 -27.11 -12.79
CA HIS A 239 -17.00 -28.18 -12.70
C HIS A 239 -18.41 -27.74 -13.16
N GLN A 240 -18.56 -26.61 -13.86
CA GLN A 240 -19.87 -26.10 -14.30
C GLN A 240 -20.54 -26.98 -15.36
N ALA A 241 -19.77 -27.83 -16.05
CA ALA A 241 -20.27 -28.76 -17.05
C ALA A 241 -21.14 -29.85 -16.38
N GLY A 242 -22.45 -29.60 -16.31
CA GLY A 242 -23.44 -30.54 -15.74
C GLY A 242 -24.54 -29.89 -14.90
N LEU A 243 -24.43 -28.59 -14.58
CA LEU A 243 -25.46 -27.82 -13.87
C LEU A 243 -26.15 -26.86 -14.84
N GLU A 244 -27.36 -27.22 -15.28
CA GLU A 244 -28.23 -26.37 -16.11
C GLU A 244 -29.60 -26.20 -15.42
N GLY A 245 -30.22 -25.03 -15.57
CA GLY A 245 -31.56 -24.74 -15.04
C GLY A 245 -31.61 -23.95 -13.73
N GLU A 246 -32.67 -24.14 -12.94
CA GLU A 246 -33.03 -23.32 -11.77
C GLU A 246 -31.98 -23.37 -10.63
N GLY A 247 -31.30 -24.50 -10.43
CA GLY A 247 -30.30 -24.66 -9.37
C GLY A 247 -29.11 -23.69 -9.45
N LEU A 248 -28.58 -23.47 -10.66
CA LEU A 248 -27.48 -22.55 -10.89
C LEU A 248 -27.92 -21.08 -10.71
N GLN A 249 -29.18 -20.77 -11.06
CA GLN A 249 -29.74 -19.44 -10.85
C GLN A 249 -29.93 -19.15 -9.36
N SER A 250 -30.42 -20.13 -8.59
CA SER A 250 -30.54 -20.02 -7.14
C SER A 250 -29.19 -19.79 -6.48
N LEU A 251 -28.16 -20.57 -6.83
CA LEU A 251 -26.81 -20.38 -6.27
C LEU A 251 -26.23 -18.99 -6.57
N ARG A 252 -26.45 -18.47 -7.78
CA ARG A 252 -26.05 -17.10 -8.14
C ARG A 252 -26.82 -16.04 -7.37
N ALA A 253 -28.12 -16.25 -7.13
CA ALA A 253 -28.93 -15.33 -6.34
C ALA A 253 -28.48 -15.28 -4.87
N LEU A 254 -28.10 -16.43 -4.30
CA LEU A 254 -27.58 -16.51 -2.93
C LEU A 254 -26.17 -15.91 -2.77
N ASN A 255 -25.41 -15.83 -3.85
CA ASN A 255 -24.02 -15.32 -3.86
C ASN A 255 -23.90 -14.06 -4.72
N HIS A 256 -24.95 -13.24 -4.75
CA HIS A 256 -25.01 -12.05 -5.58
C HIS A 256 -23.85 -11.08 -5.29
N TRP A 257 -23.57 -10.82 -4.02
CA TRP A 257 -22.53 -9.89 -3.60
C TRP A 257 -21.13 -10.49 -3.74
N ASP A 258 -20.97 -11.79 -3.52
CA ASP A 258 -19.70 -12.49 -3.81
C ASP A 258 -19.35 -12.42 -5.30
N LEU A 259 -20.35 -12.55 -6.18
CA LEU A 259 -20.18 -12.39 -7.62
C LEU A 259 -19.81 -10.95 -8.00
N GLN A 260 -20.41 -9.95 -7.35
CA GLN A 260 -20.01 -8.55 -7.55
C GLN A 260 -18.59 -8.27 -7.06
N LEU A 261 -18.21 -8.80 -5.90
CA LEU A 261 -16.86 -8.67 -5.34
C LEU A 261 -15.81 -9.34 -6.25
N TYR A 262 -16.12 -10.52 -6.77
CA TYR A 262 -15.27 -11.22 -7.72
C TYR A 262 -15.12 -10.45 -9.04
N ALA A 263 -16.22 -9.93 -9.60
CA ALA A 263 -16.19 -9.12 -10.81
C ALA A 263 -15.35 -7.84 -10.62
N LEU A 264 -15.44 -7.21 -9.46
CA LEU A 264 -14.62 -6.05 -9.13
C LEU A 264 -13.13 -6.40 -9.01
N ALA A 265 -12.79 -7.52 -8.36
CA ALA A 265 -11.41 -8.00 -8.28
C ALA A 265 -10.82 -8.23 -9.68
N GLN A 266 -11.61 -8.82 -10.57
CA GLN A 266 -11.24 -9.02 -11.97
C GLN A 266 -11.00 -7.68 -12.69
N ALA A 267 -11.94 -6.73 -12.58
CA ALA A 267 -11.80 -5.41 -13.20
C ALA A 267 -10.57 -4.63 -12.67
N ARG A 268 -10.28 -4.74 -11.37
CA ARG A 268 -9.10 -4.13 -10.76
C ARG A 268 -7.80 -4.75 -11.26
N LEU A 269 -7.75 -6.08 -11.39
CA LEU A 269 -6.60 -6.77 -11.97
C LEU A 269 -6.41 -6.37 -13.45
N ASP A 270 -7.48 -6.28 -14.23
CA ASP A 270 -7.42 -5.85 -15.62
C ASP A 270 -6.91 -4.42 -15.78
N ALA A 271 -7.33 -3.50 -14.91
CA ALA A 271 -6.83 -2.13 -14.89
C ALA A 271 -5.31 -2.08 -14.62
N LEU A 272 -4.83 -2.84 -13.61
CA LEU A 272 -3.41 -2.93 -13.29
C LEU A 272 -2.58 -3.49 -14.45
N ILE A 273 -3.14 -4.42 -15.22
CA ILE A 273 -2.48 -4.98 -16.42
C ILE A 273 -2.45 -3.94 -17.54
N ALA A 274 -3.54 -3.17 -17.71
CA ALA A 274 -3.66 -2.17 -18.76
C ALA A 274 -2.69 -0.98 -18.59
N GLU A 275 -2.39 -0.59 -17.35
CA GLU A 275 -1.46 0.51 -17.03
C GLU A 275 -0.06 0.34 -17.66
N ASP A 276 0.43 -0.89 -17.78
CA ASP A 276 1.68 -1.23 -18.49
C ASP A 276 1.55 -2.60 -19.15
N ALA A 277 0.69 -2.68 -20.18
CA ALA A 277 0.44 -3.94 -20.88
C ALA A 277 1.72 -4.55 -21.47
N SER A 278 2.64 -3.70 -21.96
CA SER A 278 3.88 -4.15 -22.58
C SER A 278 4.86 -4.75 -21.56
N GLY A 279 5.05 -4.11 -20.41
CA GLY A 279 5.91 -4.64 -19.37
C GLY A 279 5.27 -5.79 -18.64
N PHE A 280 3.95 -5.80 -18.49
CA PHE A 280 3.25 -6.93 -17.92
C PHE A 280 3.43 -8.19 -18.78
N ALA A 281 3.29 -8.07 -20.10
CA ALA A 281 3.54 -9.17 -21.03
C ALA A 281 5.00 -9.67 -20.97
N ARG A 282 5.97 -8.75 -20.84
CA ARG A 282 7.38 -9.11 -20.65
C ARG A 282 7.61 -9.86 -19.34
N ASP A 283 7.07 -9.35 -18.23
CA ASP A 283 7.24 -9.94 -16.90
C ASP A 283 6.57 -11.32 -16.82
N LEU A 284 5.43 -11.50 -17.49
CA LEU A 284 4.76 -12.78 -17.58
C LEU A 284 5.57 -13.80 -18.40
N ALA A 285 6.17 -13.37 -19.52
CA ALA A 285 7.08 -14.21 -20.30
C ALA A 285 8.33 -14.60 -19.49
N LEU A 286 8.93 -13.63 -18.80
CA LEU A 286 10.08 -13.87 -17.93
C LEU A 286 9.73 -14.82 -16.77
N LEU A 287 8.57 -14.65 -16.14
CA LEU A 287 8.08 -15.56 -15.10
C LEU A 287 7.98 -17.00 -15.62
N ALA A 288 7.52 -17.20 -16.86
CA ALA A 288 7.44 -18.52 -17.48
C ALA A 288 8.83 -19.14 -17.77
N GLU A 289 9.78 -18.35 -18.26
CA GLU A 289 11.17 -18.78 -18.49
C GLU A 289 11.85 -19.18 -17.16
N LEU A 290 11.70 -18.34 -16.16
CA LEU A 290 12.18 -18.56 -14.81
C LEU A 290 11.57 -19.82 -14.16
N ALA A 291 10.26 -20.02 -14.32
CA ALA A 291 9.58 -21.23 -13.86
C ALA A 291 10.10 -22.50 -14.56
N THR A 292 10.40 -22.40 -15.85
CA THR A 292 10.99 -23.50 -16.64
C THR A 292 12.39 -23.84 -16.15
N ALA A 293 13.24 -22.83 -15.93
CA ALA A 293 14.60 -23.02 -15.40
C ALA A 293 14.58 -23.65 -14.00
N TYR A 294 13.67 -23.21 -13.12
CA TYR A 294 13.47 -23.84 -11.81
C TYR A 294 13.02 -25.31 -11.93
N GLY A 295 12.08 -25.60 -12.83
CA GLY A 295 11.64 -26.97 -13.13
C GLY A 295 12.79 -27.88 -13.62
N ASN A 296 13.80 -27.30 -14.27
CA ASN A 296 15.01 -27.98 -14.73
C ASN A 296 16.14 -28.02 -13.66
N GLY A 297 15.89 -27.56 -12.44
CA GLY A 297 16.83 -27.65 -11.32
C GLY A 297 17.75 -26.44 -11.12
N ALA A 298 17.43 -25.28 -11.71
CA ALA A 298 18.18 -24.05 -11.47
C ALA A 298 18.12 -23.61 -9.99
N THR A 299 19.24 -23.12 -9.45
CA THR A 299 19.30 -22.61 -8.07
C THR A 299 18.67 -21.22 -7.97
N PRO A 300 18.25 -20.77 -6.77
CA PRO A 300 17.74 -19.41 -6.57
C PRO A 300 18.68 -18.31 -7.08
N GLU A 301 19.99 -18.49 -6.95
CA GLU A 301 21.01 -17.55 -7.43
C GLU A 301 21.05 -17.52 -8.97
N ALA A 302 20.91 -18.67 -9.62
CA ALA A 302 20.85 -18.75 -11.08
C ALA A 302 19.58 -18.07 -11.62
N LEU A 303 18.44 -18.25 -10.95
CA LEU A 303 17.18 -17.60 -11.31
C LEU A 303 17.26 -16.09 -11.14
N ALA A 304 17.88 -15.60 -10.05
CA ALA A 304 18.11 -14.19 -9.83
C ALA A 304 19.05 -13.58 -10.89
N ALA A 305 20.07 -14.32 -11.34
CA ALA A 305 20.97 -13.90 -12.42
C ALA A 305 20.22 -13.81 -13.77
N MET A 306 19.42 -14.82 -14.11
CA MET A 306 18.59 -14.82 -15.32
C MET A 306 17.62 -13.63 -15.34
N GLU A 307 16.95 -13.34 -14.22
CA GLU A 307 16.08 -12.17 -14.10
C GLU A 307 16.85 -10.85 -14.27
N LEU A 308 18.07 -10.76 -13.72
CA LEU A 308 18.91 -9.58 -13.84
C LEU A 308 19.38 -9.34 -15.28
N GLU A 309 19.70 -10.41 -16.02
CA GLU A 309 20.10 -10.35 -17.43
C GLU A 309 18.93 -10.00 -18.37
N ALA A 310 17.73 -10.46 -18.06
CA ALA A 310 16.53 -10.19 -18.86
C ALA A 310 15.97 -8.77 -18.68
N ARG A 311 16.36 -8.06 -17.63
CA ARG A 311 15.93 -6.67 -17.39
C ARG A 311 16.76 -5.70 -18.24
N PRO A 312 16.14 -4.70 -18.91
CA PRO A 312 16.89 -3.61 -19.53
C PRO A 312 17.76 -2.88 -18.48
N PRO A 313 18.84 -2.19 -18.89
CA PRO A 313 19.72 -1.47 -17.96
C PRO A 313 18.87 -0.64 -17.01
N ALA A 314 19.00 -0.94 -15.72
CA ALA A 314 18.06 -0.51 -14.71
C ALA A 314 17.99 1.01 -14.66
N ALA A 315 16.77 1.56 -14.72
CA ALA A 315 16.48 2.81 -14.05
C ALA A 315 16.98 2.68 -12.59
N PRO A 316 17.57 3.75 -12.01
CA PRO A 316 18.23 3.69 -10.72
C PRO A 316 17.34 2.97 -9.69
N ARG A 317 17.91 1.95 -9.02
CA ARG A 317 17.21 1.20 -7.97
C ARG A 317 16.74 2.19 -6.90
N LEU A 318 15.44 2.44 -6.87
CA LEU A 318 14.76 3.11 -5.78
C LEU A 318 14.96 2.28 -4.53
N SER A 319 15.71 2.79 -3.56
CA SER A 319 15.74 2.17 -2.24
C SER A 319 14.50 2.62 -1.47
N TYR A 320 13.79 1.67 -0.87
CA TYR A 320 12.78 1.99 0.12
C TYR A 320 13.49 2.11 1.47
N PRO A 321 13.21 3.17 2.26
CA PRO A 321 13.83 3.27 3.57
C PRO A 321 13.45 2.04 4.41
N PRO A 322 14.36 1.52 5.24
CA PRO A 322 13.96 0.58 6.27
C PRO A 322 12.83 1.23 7.09
N LEU A 323 11.79 0.46 7.42
CA LEU A 323 10.75 0.89 8.37
C LEU A 323 11.48 1.43 9.59
N ALA A 324 11.39 2.75 9.81
CA ALA A 324 12.08 3.40 10.91
C ALA A 324 11.75 2.64 12.21
N ALA A 325 12.79 2.35 13.00
CA ALA A 325 12.59 1.91 14.37
C ALA A 325 11.62 2.89 15.04
N GLU A 326 10.62 2.36 15.73
CA GLU A 326 9.63 3.17 16.43
C GLU A 326 10.35 4.24 17.25
N ALA A 327 9.91 5.49 17.09
CA ALA A 327 10.38 6.56 17.96
C ALA A 327 10.12 6.11 19.41
N PRO A 328 11.09 6.29 20.32
CA PRO A 328 10.93 5.86 21.70
C PRO A 328 9.64 6.44 22.28
N ALA A 329 8.93 5.65 23.09
CA ALA A 329 7.66 6.03 23.69
C ALA A 329 7.78 7.43 24.33
N VAL A 330 7.14 8.42 23.69
CA VAL A 330 7.18 9.81 24.15
C VAL A 330 6.18 9.95 25.29
N GLN A 331 6.63 10.46 26.44
CA GLN A 331 5.73 10.67 27.58
C GLN A 331 4.59 11.63 27.19
N PRO A 332 3.32 11.24 27.42
CA PRO A 332 2.17 12.11 27.19
C PRO A 332 2.34 13.45 27.91
N GLY A 333 2.13 14.56 27.19
CA GLY A 333 2.26 15.91 27.74
C GLY A 333 3.67 16.52 27.75
N SER A 334 4.70 15.78 27.32
CA SER A 334 6.05 16.37 27.13
C SER A 334 6.07 17.39 25.98
N PRO A 335 7.03 18.35 25.96
CA PRO A 335 7.20 19.27 24.83
C PRO A 335 7.38 18.56 23.48
N ALA A 336 8.03 17.39 23.47
CA ALA A 336 8.18 16.57 22.27
C ALA A 336 6.83 15.96 21.82
N ALA A 337 6.00 15.50 22.75
CA ALA A 337 4.65 14.99 22.43
C ALA A 337 3.76 16.10 21.88
N LEU A 338 3.77 17.29 22.50
CA LEU A 338 2.99 18.44 22.04
C LEU A 338 3.45 18.91 20.65
N ARG A 339 4.77 18.92 20.41
CA ARG A 339 5.34 19.21 19.10
C ARG A 339 4.86 18.20 18.05
N GLY A 340 4.93 16.91 18.37
CA GLY A 340 4.45 15.84 17.50
C GLY A 340 2.98 16.03 17.15
N ALA A 341 2.13 16.21 18.17
CA ALA A 341 0.69 16.40 17.98
C ALA A 341 0.34 17.66 17.16
N TYR A 342 1.06 18.76 17.37
CA TYR A 342 0.91 19.98 16.57
C TYR A 342 1.24 19.70 15.09
N LEU A 343 2.38 19.08 14.81
CA LEU A 343 2.79 18.78 13.44
C LEU A 343 1.91 17.71 12.77
N ASP A 344 1.41 16.73 13.52
CA ASP A 344 0.44 15.73 13.03
C ASP A 344 -0.87 16.40 12.61
N LEU A 345 -1.38 17.32 13.44
CA LEU A 345 -2.58 18.09 13.13
C LEU A 345 -2.38 19.00 11.90
N ILE A 346 -1.23 19.68 11.80
CA ILE A 346 -0.89 20.50 10.64
C ILE A 346 -0.83 19.62 9.39
N GLU A 347 -0.18 18.46 9.44
CA GLU A 347 -0.13 17.47 8.35
C GLU A 347 -1.53 17.15 7.85
N ASP A 348 -2.38 16.57 8.71
CA ASP A 348 -3.73 16.12 8.34
C ASP A 348 -4.63 17.28 7.89
N THR A 349 -4.42 18.50 8.40
CA THR A 349 -5.17 19.69 7.96
C THR A 349 -4.75 20.14 6.57
N LEU A 350 -3.44 20.19 6.27
CA LEU A 350 -2.91 20.68 5.00
C LEU A 350 -3.34 19.83 3.81
N ILE A 351 -3.37 18.50 4.01
CA ILE A 351 -3.89 17.54 3.01
C ILE A 351 -5.36 17.21 3.26
N ASN A 352 -6.04 17.99 4.10
CA ASN A 352 -7.47 17.94 4.38
C ASN A 352 -8.05 16.54 4.65
N ARG A 353 -7.29 15.70 5.35
CA ARG A 353 -7.74 14.37 5.78
C ARG A 353 -8.78 14.45 6.89
N ILE A 354 -8.83 15.57 7.61
CA ILE A 354 -9.80 15.82 8.68
C ILE A 354 -11.22 15.96 8.11
N TYR A 355 -11.38 16.77 7.05
CA TYR A 355 -12.70 17.08 6.50
C TYR A 355 -13.03 16.31 5.22
N GLY A 356 -12.03 15.80 4.49
CA GLY A 356 -12.22 14.93 3.34
C GLY A 356 -12.88 15.63 2.14
N ASP A 357 -12.16 16.57 1.52
CA ASP A 357 -12.63 17.20 0.28
C ASP A 357 -12.53 16.27 -0.93
N ARG A 358 -13.49 16.41 -1.85
CA ARG A 358 -13.48 15.70 -3.13
C ARG A 358 -12.25 16.04 -3.97
N SER A 359 -11.90 15.14 -4.87
CA SER A 359 -10.94 15.41 -5.94
C SER A 359 -11.58 16.20 -7.09
N THR A 360 -10.80 17.03 -7.77
CA THR A 360 -11.13 17.63 -9.07
C THR A 360 -10.63 16.80 -10.25
N ALA A 361 -9.74 15.85 -10.00
CA ALA A 361 -9.26 14.93 -11.03
C ALA A 361 -10.34 13.91 -11.39
N ALA A 362 -10.64 13.80 -12.68
CA ALA A 362 -11.72 12.94 -13.18
C ALA A 362 -11.53 11.45 -12.82
N TRP A 363 -10.29 10.97 -12.71
CA TRP A 363 -9.95 9.58 -12.40
C TRP A 363 -10.09 9.20 -10.91
N ALA A 364 -10.13 10.18 -10.01
CA ALA A 364 -10.14 9.94 -8.57
C ALA A 364 -11.54 9.73 -7.97
N GLY A 365 -12.59 9.84 -8.80
CA GLY A 365 -13.99 9.74 -8.37
C GLY A 365 -14.49 10.99 -7.66
N ALA A 366 -15.81 11.04 -7.42
CA ALA A 366 -16.50 12.23 -6.89
C ALA A 366 -16.46 12.36 -5.36
N THR A 367 -16.00 11.33 -4.64
CA THR A 367 -15.96 11.25 -3.18
C THR A 367 -14.52 11.21 -2.68
N PHE A 368 -14.29 11.74 -1.49
CA PHE A 368 -12.99 11.66 -0.84
C PHE A 368 -12.54 10.21 -0.65
N ASN A 369 -11.27 9.94 -0.96
CA ASN A 369 -10.66 8.62 -0.84
C ASN A 369 -9.37 8.73 -0.02
N HIS A 370 -9.39 8.17 1.19
CA HIS A 370 -8.24 8.19 2.10
C HIS A 370 -6.98 7.59 1.46
N HIS A 371 -7.12 6.51 0.68
CA HIS A 371 -5.97 5.86 0.05
C HIS A 371 -5.32 6.79 -0.98
N LEU A 372 -6.11 7.37 -1.89
CA LEU A 372 -5.60 8.30 -2.88
C LEU A 372 -4.96 9.53 -2.23
N ARG A 373 -5.58 10.07 -1.17
CA ARG A 373 -4.99 11.17 -0.40
C ARG A 373 -3.72 10.78 0.36
N ASP A 374 -3.62 9.54 0.85
CA ASP A 374 -2.42 9.06 1.54
C ASP A 374 -1.22 8.96 0.61
N ILE A 375 -1.44 8.56 -0.64
CA ILE A 375 -0.38 8.45 -1.66
C ILE A 375 -0.25 9.70 -2.54
N GLY A 376 -1.14 10.69 -2.40
CA GLY A 376 -1.16 11.92 -3.21
C GLY A 376 -1.47 11.67 -4.69
N ALA A 377 -2.41 10.77 -4.98
CA ALA A 377 -2.85 10.40 -6.33
C ALA A 377 -4.21 11.02 -6.70
N ASP A 378 -4.65 12.05 -5.98
CA ASP A 378 -5.84 12.85 -6.26
C ASP A 378 -5.51 14.34 -6.31
N TRP A 379 -6.42 15.16 -6.86
CA TRP A 379 -6.27 16.61 -6.94
C TRP A 379 -7.29 17.28 -6.02
N PRO A 380 -6.92 17.68 -4.80
CA PRO A 380 -7.88 18.11 -3.80
C PRO A 380 -8.58 19.42 -4.17
N SER A 381 -9.91 19.44 -4.09
CA SER A 381 -10.70 20.64 -4.40
C SER A 381 -10.49 21.80 -3.40
N GLN A 382 -10.14 21.51 -2.16
CA GLN A 382 -9.99 22.48 -1.06
C GLN A 382 -8.65 22.37 -0.31
N ALA A 383 -8.04 21.18 -0.23
CA ALA A 383 -6.79 21.00 0.53
C ALA A 383 -5.69 21.96 0.03
N HIS A 384 -4.78 22.35 0.93
CA HIS A 384 -3.70 23.28 0.59
C HIS A 384 -2.46 22.57 0.01
N SER A 385 -2.46 21.24 -0.04
CA SER A 385 -1.44 20.45 -0.74
C SER A 385 -2.04 19.17 -1.35
N MET A 386 -1.52 18.76 -2.50
CA MET A 386 -1.92 17.54 -3.23
C MET A 386 -0.91 16.38 -3.09
N VAL A 387 0.23 16.63 -2.43
CA VAL A 387 1.35 15.68 -2.33
C VAL A 387 1.01 14.43 -1.52
N GLY A 388 -0.10 14.50 -0.77
CA GLY A 388 -0.57 13.42 0.08
C GLY A 388 0.29 13.15 1.31
N ARG A 389 -0.14 12.18 2.11
CA ARG A 389 0.41 11.96 3.45
C ARG A 389 1.86 11.49 3.42
N ARG A 390 2.23 10.60 2.49
CA ARG A 390 3.59 10.04 2.42
C ARG A 390 4.65 11.10 2.13
N ARG A 391 4.44 11.93 1.11
CA ARG A 391 5.34 13.05 0.78
C ARG A 391 5.31 14.15 1.83
N MET A 392 4.14 14.49 2.40
CA MET A 392 4.06 15.46 3.50
C MET A 392 4.81 14.99 4.76
N ASN A 393 4.72 13.70 5.09
CA ASN A 393 5.44 13.14 6.22
C ASN A 393 6.95 13.06 5.96
N ASN A 394 7.35 12.74 4.71
CA ASN A 394 8.75 12.76 4.30
C ASN A 394 9.36 14.15 4.49
N ILE A 395 8.74 15.20 3.92
CA ILE A 395 9.30 16.55 4.00
C ILE A 395 9.40 17.04 5.44
N ARG A 396 8.38 16.77 6.26
CA ARG A 396 8.43 17.03 7.71
C ARG A 396 9.64 16.37 8.34
N ARG A 397 9.82 15.05 8.17
CA ARG A 397 10.93 14.30 8.79
C ARG A 397 12.30 14.81 8.34
N LEU A 398 12.43 15.18 7.07
CA LEU A 398 13.68 15.74 6.55
C LEU A 398 13.97 17.12 7.15
N CYS A 399 12.96 17.99 7.25
CA CYS A 399 13.07 19.28 7.95
C CYS A 399 13.46 19.11 9.43
N GLU A 400 12.80 18.19 10.15
CA GLU A 400 13.14 17.89 11.55
C GLU A 400 14.59 17.39 11.68
N LYS A 401 15.00 16.50 10.77
CA LYS A 401 16.35 15.93 10.75
C LYS A 401 17.42 17.00 10.54
N VAL A 402 17.26 17.91 9.57
CA VAL A 402 18.25 18.97 9.34
C VAL A 402 18.31 19.99 10.47
N VAL A 403 17.18 20.25 11.14
CA VAL A 403 17.15 21.09 12.35
C VAL A 403 17.91 20.40 13.49
N GLN A 404 17.62 19.14 13.76
CA GLN A 404 18.23 18.37 14.84
C GLN A 404 19.74 18.15 14.63
N GLU A 405 20.16 17.89 13.39
CA GLU A 405 21.57 17.69 13.04
C GLU A 405 22.33 19.00 12.82
N GLY A 406 21.65 20.15 12.89
CA GLY A 406 22.29 21.46 12.72
C GLY A 406 22.82 21.71 11.31
N VAL A 407 22.23 21.10 10.28
CA VAL A 407 22.62 21.31 8.88
C VAL A 407 22.28 22.76 8.48
N PRO A 408 23.26 23.59 8.09
CA PRO A 408 23.03 25.01 7.86
C PRO A 408 22.25 25.25 6.57
N GLY A 409 21.41 26.28 6.56
CA GLY A 409 20.71 26.75 5.38
C GLY A 409 19.20 26.78 5.53
N ASP A 410 18.59 27.53 4.61
CA ASP A 410 17.16 27.78 4.51
C ASP A 410 16.42 26.60 3.86
N PHE A 411 15.09 26.68 3.87
CA PHE A 411 14.22 25.72 3.17
C PHE A 411 13.63 26.39 1.93
N ILE A 412 13.51 25.66 0.84
CA ILE A 412 12.83 26.12 -0.38
C ILE A 412 12.02 25.01 -1.02
N GLU A 413 10.91 25.43 -1.62
CA GLU A 413 10.11 24.66 -2.57
C GLU A 413 9.98 25.46 -3.87
N THR A 414 10.19 24.78 -5.00
CA THR A 414 10.00 25.34 -6.35
C THR A 414 8.81 24.67 -7.01
N GLY A 415 7.67 25.38 -7.01
CA GLY A 415 6.35 24.86 -7.34
C GLY A 415 5.57 24.54 -6.07
N VAL A 416 4.69 25.45 -5.66
CA VAL A 416 4.07 25.44 -4.32
C VAL A 416 2.56 25.24 -4.39
N TRP A 417 1.94 25.51 -5.54
CA TRP A 417 0.48 25.49 -5.70
C TRP A 417 -0.22 26.34 -4.61
N ARG A 418 -0.97 25.71 -3.69
CA ARG A 418 -1.66 26.38 -2.57
C ARG A 418 -0.76 26.62 -1.35
N GLY A 419 0.51 26.20 -1.40
CA GLY A 419 1.57 26.45 -0.41
C GLY A 419 1.62 25.46 0.75
N GLY A 420 0.91 24.34 0.69
CA GLY A 420 0.76 23.51 1.89
C GLY A 420 2.06 22.89 2.40
N VAL A 421 3.00 22.51 1.52
CA VAL A 421 4.29 21.97 1.96
C VAL A 421 5.19 23.07 2.53
N THR A 422 5.27 24.25 1.92
CA THR A 422 5.98 25.38 2.54
C THR A 422 5.37 25.82 3.88
N ILE A 423 4.04 25.70 4.07
CA ILE A 423 3.40 25.88 5.38
C ILE A 423 3.90 24.81 6.38
N MET A 424 4.01 23.54 5.96
CA MET A 424 4.57 22.47 6.80
C MET A 424 6.03 22.74 7.18
N MET A 425 6.86 23.16 6.22
CA MET A 425 8.25 23.57 6.48
C MET A 425 8.33 24.66 7.55
N ARG A 426 7.50 25.71 7.42
CA ARG A 426 7.42 26.80 8.41
C ARG A 426 6.89 26.29 9.75
N ALA A 427 5.90 25.40 9.76
CA ALA A 427 5.38 24.78 10.98
C ALA A 427 6.45 24.01 11.74
N VAL A 428 7.32 23.26 11.05
CA VAL A 428 8.47 22.58 11.69
C VAL A 428 9.39 23.59 12.35
N LEU A 429 9.81 24.65 11.66
CA LEU A 429 10.66 25.70 12.26
C LEU A 429 9.99 26.31 13.50
N ASN A 430 8.69 26.59 13.43
CA ASN A 430 7.91 27.13 14.56
C ASN A 430 7.94 26.18 15.77
N ALA A 431 7.70 24.90 15.53
CA ALA A 431 7.56 23.89 16.57
C ALA A 431 8.89 23.54 17.26
N TYR A 432 10.02 23.79 16.57
CA TYR A 432 11.37 23.68 17.12
C TYR A 432 11.93 25.01 17.68
N GLY A 433 11.19 26.12 17.54
CA GLY A 433 11.65 27.43 17.98
C GLY A 433 12.82 27.98 17.15
N ASP A 434 12.94 27.56 15.89
CA ASP A 434 14.00 27.99 15.00
C ASP A 434 13.66 29.33 14.35
N THR A 435 14.41 30.36 14.74
CA THR A 435 14.28 31.73 14.21
C THR A 435 15.39 32.10 13.22
N GLY A 436 16.28 31.15 12.89
CA GLY A 436 17.48 31.39 12.07
C GLY A 436 17.34 31.00 10.61
N ARG A 437 16.34 30.19 10.26
CA ARG A 437 16.07 29.72 8.90
C ARG A 437 14.88 30.44 8.27
N THR A 438 14.94 30.68 6.97
CA THR A 438 13.84 31.18 6.14
C THR A 438 13.22 30.02 5.33
N VAL A 439 11.91 30.09 5.08
CA VAL A 439 11.21 29.29 4.08
C VAL A 439 10.96 30.15 2.85
N TYR A 440 11.57 29.78 1.74
CA TYR A 440 11.36 30.38 0.44
C TYR A 440 10.23 29.67 -0.31
N VAL A 441 9.29 30.46 -0.82
CA VAL A 441 8.07 30.03 -1.52
C VAL A 441 8.21 30.48 -2.98
N ALA A 442 8.78 29.64 -3.83
CA ALA A 442 9.10 29.97 -5.22
C ALA A 442 8.09 29.35 -6.18
N ASP A 443 7.38 30.20 -6.92
CA ASP A 443 6.33 29.79 -7.86
C ASP A 443 6.09 30.92 -8.87
N SER A 444 5.54 30.59 -10.04
CA SER A 444 5.03 31.60 -10.96
C SER A 444 3.84 32.36 -10.34
N PHE A 445 3.07 31.67 -9.49
CA PHE A 445 1.74 32.04 -9.01
C PHE A 445 0.71 32.23 -10.14
N GLU A 446 1.04 31.67 -11.31
CA GLU A 446 0.32 31.79 -12.58
C GLU A 446 0.11 30.41 -13.23
N GLY A 447 0.50 29.32 -12.56
CA GLY A 447 0.39 27.94 -13.05
C GLY A 447 1.65 27.47 -13.79
N VAL A 448 1.51 26.36 -14.52
CA VAL A 448 2.61 25.73 -15.27
C VAL A 448 2.84 26.50 -16.59
N PRO A 449 4.09 26.77 -17.01
CA PRO A 449 4.34 27.43 -18.29
C PRO A 449 4.02 26.49 -19.46
N PRO A 450 3.63 27.02 -20.64
CA PRO A 450 3.57 26.20 -21.85
C PRO A 450 4.92 25.56 -22.15
N PRO A 451 4.97 24.27 -22.53
CA PRO A 451 6.24 23.59 -22.80
C PRO A 451 6.95 24.20 -24.01
N ASN A 452 8.28 24.22 -23.98
CA ASN A 452 9.14 24.63 -25.09
C ASN A 452 9.86 23.41 -25.71
N PRO A 453 9.20 22.61 -26.57
CA PRO A 453 9.76 21.37 -27.09
C PRO A 453 10.93 21.58 -28.06
N GLU A 454 11.14 22.80 -28.59
CA GLU A 454 12.30 23.11 -29.43
C GLU A 454 13.59 23.11 -28.61
N GLN A 455 13.53 23.60 -27.37
CA GLN A 455 14.68 23.65 -26.46
C GLN A 455 14.72 22.46 -25.50
N TYR A 456 13.55 21.99 -25.06
CA TYR A 456 13.37 20.91 -24.10
C TYR A 456 12.42 19.84 -24.68
N PRO A 457 12.89 18.99 -25.60
CA PRO A 457 12.04 17.97 -26.24
C PRO A 457 11.35 17.00 -25.27
N ALA A 458 11.91 16.83 -24.06
CA ALA A 458 11.34 16.00 -23.01
C ALA A 458 9.98 16.52 -22.49
N ASP A 459 9.72 17.83 -22.61
CA ASP A 459 8.47 18.46 -22.19
C ASP A 459 7.39 18.41 -23.28
N ALA A 460 7.69 17.83 -24.44
CA ALA A 460 6.76 17.75 -25.56
C ALA A 460 5.49 16.97 -25.18
N GLY A 461 4.33 17.60 -25.40
CA GLY A 461 3.03 17.01 -25.14
C GLY A 461 2.51 17.19 -23.71
N ASP A 462 3.23 17.93 -22.85
CA ASP A 462 2.69 18.35 -21.57
C ASP A 462 1.46 19.26 -21.76
N VAL A 463 0.43 19.03 -20.95
CA VAL A 463 -0.84 19.78 -21.00
C VAL A 463 -1.19 20.46 -19.68
N HIS A 464 -0.33 20.40 -18.66
CA HIS A 464 -0.62 20.94 -17.33
C HIS A 464 -0.79 22.46 -17.33
N PHE A 465 -0.15 23.17 -18.27
CA PHE A 465 -0.34 24.61 -18.48
C PHE A 465 -1.81 25.00 -18.81
N THR A 466 -2.63 24.04 -19.23
CA THR A 466 -4.06 24.25 -19.51
C THR A 466 -4.96 24.10 -18.28
N ALA A 467 -4.42 23.58 -17.16
CA ALA A 467 -5.18 23.33 -15.94
C ALA A 467 -5.26 24.59 -15.08
N GLU A 468 -6.32 25.39 -15.26
CA GLU A 468 -6.54 26.66 -14.53
C GLU A 468 -6.45 26.52 -13.00
N GLN A 469 -6.80 25.36 -12.45
CA GLN A 469 -6.75 25.07 -11.01
C GLN A 469 -5.33 24.98 -10.42
N LEU A 470 -4.30 24.92 -11.27
CA LEU A 470 -2.89 24.99 -10.86
C LEU A 470 -2.41 26.45 -10.71
N ALA A 471 -3.11 27.42 -11.31
CA ALA A 471 -2.78 28.83 -11.22
C ALA A 471 -3.31 29.44 -9.91
N ILE A 472 -2.49 29.41 -8.86
CA ILE A 472 -2.82 29.97 -7.55
C ILE A 472 -2.01 31.23 -7.29
N SER A 473 -2.71 32.37 -7.17
CA SER A 473 -2.05 33.65 -6.91
C SER A 473 -1.28 33.68 -5.57
N GLN A 474 -0.20 34.45 -5.53
CA GLN A 474 0.59 34.66 -4.30
C GLN A 474 -0.27 35.15 -3.13
N ALA A 475 -1.30 35.97 -3.40
CA ALA A 475 -2.20 36.48 -2.37
C ALA A 475 -3.00 35.36 -1.67
N VAL A 476 -3.43 34.34 -2.44
CA VAL A 476 -4.09 33.15 -1.90
C VAL A 476 -3.12 32.32 -1.07
N VAL A 477 -1.91 32.09 -1.57
CA VAL A 477 -0.88 31.35 -0.81
C VAL A 477 -0.55 32.06 0.51
N ALA A 478 -0.34 33.37 0.48
CA ALA A 478 -0.10 34.17 1.69
C ALA A 478 -1.28 34.11 2.67
N GLU A 479 -2.52 34.14 2.18
CA GLU A 479 -3.70 33.96 3.02
C GLU A 479 -3.75 32.56 3.65
N ASN A 480 -3.38 31.51 2.90
CA ASN A 480 -3.28 30.17 3.46
C ASN A 480 -2.28 30.15 4.62
N PHE A 481 -1.08 30.73 4.50
CA PHE A 481 -0.15 30.87 5.62
C PHE A 481 -0.76 31.61 6.83
N ARG A 482 -1.51 32.70 6.61
CA ARG A 482 -2.18 33.45 7.70
C ARG A 482 -3.18 32.61 8.47
N ARG A 483 -3.93 31.73 7.79
CA ARG A 483 -4.91 30.83 8.44
C ARG A 483 -4.28 29.89 9.46
N TYR A 484 -3.01 29.53 9.26
CA TYR A 484 -2.24 28.72 10.22
C TYR A 484 -1.46 29.56 11.24
N GLY A 485 -1.51 30.90 11.15
CA GLY A 485 -0.70 31.79 11.99
C GLY A 485 0.79 31.71 11.70
N LEU A 486 1.18 31.33 10.47
CA LEU A 486 2.56 31.05 10.09
C LEU A 486 3.10 32.01 9.01
N LEU A 487 2.37 33.08 8.69
CA LEU A 487 2.90 34.16 7.84
C LEU A 487 3.69 35.17 8.68
N ASP A 488 5.01 35.13 8.60
CA ASP A 488 5.91 36.05 9.30
C ASP A 488 7.18 36.36 8.49
N THR A 489 8.16 37.00 9.12
CA THR A 489 9.42 37.40 8.48
C THR A 489 10.30 36.23 8.02
N GLN A 490 10.02 35.00 8.48
CA GLN A 490 10.73 33.80 8.03
C GLN A 490 10.09 33.18 6.78
N VAL A 491 9.05 33.78 6.20
CA VAL A 491 8.46 33.36 4.92
C VAL A 491 8.76 34.39 3.84
N ARG A 492 9.43 33.98 2.75
CA ARG A 492 9.80 34.87 1.63
C ARG A 492 9.31 34.29 0.31
N PHE A 493 8.45 35.04 -0.36
CA PHE A 493 7.93 34.67 -1.69
C PHE A 493 8.92 35.07 -2.78
N LEU A 494 9.08 34.20 -3.78
CA LEU A 494 9.87 34.43 -4.99
C LEU A 494 8.94 34.28 -6.21
N PRO A 495 8.16 35.32 -6.56
CA PRO A 495 7.24 35.26 -7.69
C PRO A 495 7.98 35.31 -9.02
N GLY A 496 7.57 34.44 -9.94
CA GLY A 496 8.02 34.41 -11.33
C GLY A 496 8.59 33.05 -11.74
N TRP A 497 8.79 32.88 -13.05
CA TRP A 497 9.36 31.66 -13.63
C TRP A 497 10.74 31.35 -13.05
N PHE A 498 11.07 30.07 -12.92
CA PHE A 498 12.29 29.65 -12.21
C PHE A 498 13.58 30.19 -12.82
N LYS A 499 13.70 30.19 -14.16
CA LYS A 499 14.81 30.85 -14.89
C LYS A 499 15.00 32.33 -14.56
N ASP A 500 13.93 33.03 -14.19
CA ASP A 500 13.97 34.46 -13.90
C ASP A 500 14.15 34.74 -12.40
N SER A 501 13.48 33.97 -11.55
CA SER A 501 13.37 34.25 -10.11
C SER A 501 14.46 33.60 -9.26
N LEU A 502 15.00 32.43 -9.65
CA LEU A 502 15.93 31.66 -8.83
C LEU A 502 17.40 32.10 -8.93
N PRO A 503 17.97 32.44 -10.10
CA PRO A 503 19.39 32.79 -10.19
C PRO A 503 19.78 33.99 -9.32
N GLY A 504 18.88 34.99 -9.22
CA GLY A 504 19.06 36.19 -8.40
C GLY A 504 18.50 36.10 -6.99
N ALA A 505 17.94 34.95 -6.58
CA ALA A 505 17.30 34.82 -5.28
C ALA A 505 18.31 35.04 -4.14
N PRO A 506 17.94 35.82 -3.10
CA PRO A 506 18.83 36.17 -1.98
C PRO A 506 19.00 35.02 -0.97
N ILE A 507 19.38 33.86 -1.50
CA ILE A 507 19.58 32.60 -0.78
C ILE A 507 21.08 32.34 -0.75
N GLU A 508 21.64 32.21 0.44
CA GLU A 508 23.07 31.89 0.62
C GLU A 508 23.30 30.38 0.72
N ARG A 509 22.51 29.69 1.54
CA ARG A 509 22.61 28.25 1.77
C ARG A 509 21.23 27.64 1.93
N LEU A 510 21.08 26.39 1.47
CA LEU A 510 19.88 25.59 1.66
C LEU A 510 20.21 24.35 2.49
N ALA A 511 19.27 23.95 3.34
CA ALA A 511 19.26 22.64 4.00
C ALA A 511 18.23 21.70 3.37
N ILE A 512 17.16 22.25 2.79
CA ILE A 512 16.11 21.51 2.07
C ILE A 512 15.88 22.21 0.73
N LEU A 513 15.98 21.45 -0.36
CA LEU A 513 15.60 21.84 -1.71
C LEU A 513 14.51 20.88 -2.19
N ARG A 514 13.25 21.32 -2.27
CA ARG A 514 12.15 20.52 -2.81
C ARG A 514 11.77 21.01 -4.22
N LEU A 515 11.78 20.09 -5.18
CA LEU A 515 11.48 20.30 -6.59
C LEU A 515 10.11 19.69 -6.90
N ASP A 516 9.17 20.49 -7.39
CA ASP A 516 7.77 20.12 -7.63
C ASP A 516 7.20 20.98 -8.78
N GLY A 517 7.97 21.03 -9.88
CA GLY A 517 7.70 21.90 -11.03
C GLY A 517 7.28 21.14 -12.29
N ASP A 518 7.07 19.82 -12.20
CA ASP A 518 6.70 18.87 -13.26
C ASP A 518 7.68 18.75 -14.44
N LEU A 519 7.96 19.86 -15.12
CA LEU A 519 8.68 19.93 -16.38
C LEU A 519 10.19 19.68 -16.22
N TYR A 520 10.81 19.17 -17.28
CA TYR A 520 12.26 19.11 -17.43
C TYR A 520 12.86 20.51 -17.30
N GLU A 521 12.36 21.52 -18.04
CA GLU A 521 12.86 22.92 -17.97
C GLU A 521 12.83 23.42 -16.53
N SER A 522 11.68 23.27 -15.86
CA SER A 522 11.48 23.75 -14.49
C SER A 522 12.40 23.05 -13.48
N THR A 523 12.59 21.74 -13.64
CA THR A 523 13.48 20.95 -12.79
C THR A 523 14.93 21.36 -12.97
N MET A 524 15.37 21.57 -14.22
CA MET A 524 16.75 21.95 -14.53
C MET A 524 17.08 23.37 -14.08
N ASP A 525 16.19 24.34 -14.36
CA ASP A 525 16.33 25.74 -13.92
C ASP A 525 16.53 25.83 -12.40
N ALA A 526 15.74 25.06 -11.64
CA ALA A 526 15.84 25.02 -10.19
C ALA A 526 17.15 24.36 -9.71
N LEU A 527 17.56 23.25 -10.31
CA LEU A 527 18.80 22.56 -9.94
C LEU A 527 20.04 23.41 -10.24
N ASP A 528 20.11 24.01 -11.42
CA ASP A 528 21.22 24.86 -11.84
C ASP A 528 21.38 26.07 -10.92
N ALA A 529 20.27 26.72 -10.53
CA ALA A 529 20.31 27.87 -9.65
C ALA A 529 20.59 27.53 -8.17
N LEU A 530 20.10 26.38 -7.68
CA LEU A 530 19.97 26.13 -6.23
C LEU A 530 20.85 24.99 -5.70
N TYR A 531 21.18 23.97 -6.51
CA TYR A 531 21.90 22.80 -6.00
C TYR A 531 23.29 23.15 -5.45
N GLY A 532 23.96 24.13 -6.07
CA GLY A 532 25.24 24.68 -5.58
C GLY A 532 25.15 25.27 -4.17
N LYS A 533 23.97 25.80 -3.80
CA LYS A 533 23.69 26.42 -2.50
C LYS A 533 23.28 25.40 -1.43
N LEU A 534 22.94 24.17 -1.80
CA LEU A 534 22.58 23.12 -0.85
C LEU A 534 23.80 22.71 -0.01
N SER A 535 23.67 22.75 1.31
CA SER A 535 24.72 22.36 2.24
C SER A 535 24.96 20.85 2.21
N PRO A 536 26.21 20.39 2.42
CA PRO A 536 26.49 19.01 2.81
C PRO A 536 25.59 18.56 3.97
N GLY A 537 24.99 17.38 3.82
CA GLY A 537 24.02 16.85 4.77
C GLY A 537 22.58 17.35 4.55
N GLY A 538 22.36 18.33 3.66
CA GLY A 538 21.04 18.76 3.23
C GLY A 538 20.39 17.77 2.25
N PHE A 539 19.11 17.97 1.96
CA PHE A 539 18.32 17.06 1.13
C PHE A 539 17.80 17.75 -0.13
N VAL A 540 17.84 17.01 -1.24
CA VAL A 540 17.01 17.31 -2.41
C VAL A 540 15.83 16.34 -2.39
N VAL A 541 14.63 16.87 -2.53
CA VAL A 541 13.38 16.13 -2.67
C VAL A 541 12.83 16.42 -4.05
N VAL A 542 12.45 15.38 -4.79
CA VAL A 542 11.87 15.49 -6.13
C VAL A 542 10.49 14.85 -6.10
N ASP A 543 9.45 15.63 -6.38
CA ASP A 543 8.08 15.14 -6.25
C ASP A 543 7.65 14.24 -7.40
N ASP A 544 8.08 14.59 -8.61
CA ASP A 544 7.50 14.05 -9.84
C ASP A 544 8.36 12.97 -10.52
N PHE A 545 9.40 12.47 -9.85
CA PHE A 545 10.37 11.55 -10.46
C PHE A 545 9.75 10.25 -11.01
N GLY A 546 8.79 9.69 -10.29
CA GLY A 546 8.02 8.51 -10.69
C GLY A 546 6.82 8.82 -11.57
N ALA A 547 6.31 10.05 -11.53
CA ALA A 547 5.09 10.47 -12.18
C ALA A 547 5.32 11.06 -13.57
N VAL A 548 6.38 11.86 -13.73
CA VAL A 548 6.65 12.66 -14.93
C VAL A 548 8.00 12.25 -15.54
N PRO A 549 8.00 11.58 -16.72
CA PRO A 549 9.23 11.15 -17.39
C PRO A 549 10.21 12.30 -17.68
N ALA A 550 9.70 13.51 -17.96
CA ALA A 550 10.51 14.69 -18.22
C ALA A 550 11.30 15.14 -16.97
N CYS A 551 10.64 15.20 -15.81
CA CYS A 551 11.29 15.45 -14.52
C CYS A 551 12.40 14.41 -14.25
N ARG A 552 12.11 13.12 -14.43
CA ARG A 552 13.10 12.05 -14.28
C ARG A 552 14.33 12.28 -15.16
N ALA A 553 14.12 12.60 -16.44
CA ALA A 553 15.20 12.84 -17.37
C ALA A 553 16.10 14.01 -16.90
N ALA A 554 15.50 15.12 -16.41
CA ALA A 554 16.25 16.24 -15.85
C ALA A 554 17.08 15.84 -14.63
N ILE A 555 16.50 15.06 -13.70
CA ILE A 555 17.23 14.58 -12.51
C ILE A 555 18.40 13.67 -12.90
N GLU A 556 18.17 12.71 -13.80
CA GLU A 556 19.19 11.75 -14.24
C GLU A 556 20.33 12.46 -14.98
N GLU A 557 20.00 13.38 -15.89
CA GLU A 557 20.99 14.19 -16.61
C GLU A 557 21.80 15.09 -15.69
N PHE A 558 21.14 15.86 -14.81
CA PHE A 558 21.84 16.76 -13.88
C PHE A 558 22.81 15.99 -12.99
N ARG A 559 22.36 14.84 -12.47
CA ARG A 559 23.20 13.98 -11.63
C ARG A 559 24.38 13.37 -12.38
N ALA A 560 24.18 12.93 -13.63
CA ALA A 560 25.25 12.42 -14.46
C ALA A 560 26.30 13.50 -14.75
N THR A 561 25.84 14.68 -15.17
CA THR A 561 26.69 15.85 -15.49
C THR A 561 27.53 16.30 -14.30
N HIS A 562 26.97 16.24 -13.09
CA HIS A 562 27.65 16.68 -11.86
C HIS A 562 28.30 15.54 -11.06
N GLY A 563 28.31 14.31 -11.58
CA GLY A 563 28.91 13.15 -10.91
C GLY A 563 28.26 12.81 -9.56
N ILE A 564 26.96 13.05 -9.40
CA ILE A 564 26.23 12.84 -8.14
C ILE A 564 25.86 11.36 -8.00
N THR A 565 26.55 10.66 -7.11
CA THR A 565 26.34 9.22 -6.83
C THR A 565 25.53 8.94 -5.56
N ALA A 566 25.08 9.98 -4.86
CA ALA A 566 24.27 9.85 -3.65
C ALA A 566 22.99 9.03 -3.92
N GLU A 567 22.67 8.08 -3.04
CA GLU A 567 21.54 7.16 -3.19
C GLU A 567 20.20 7.91 -3.35
N LEU A 568 19.40 7.50 -4.34
CA LEU A 568 18.01 7.96 -4.52
C LEU A 568 17.07 7.03 -3.74
N THR A 569 16.40 7.60 -2.74
CA THR A 569 15.44 6.89 -1.89
C THR A 569 14.02 7.23 -2.32
N ALA A 570 13.19 6.21 -2.57
CA ALA A 570 11.78 6.40 -2.87
C ALA A 570 10.98 6.81 -1.63
N ILE A 571 10.02 7.70 -1.86
CA ILE A 571 9.01 8.12 -0.88
C ILE A 571 7.73 7.32 -1.13
N ASP A 572 7.24 7.37 -2.36
CA ASP A 572 6.04 6.69 -2.84
C ASP A 572 6.13 6.42 -4.36
N TRP A 573 5.01 6.43 -5.07
CA TRP A 573 4.95 6.17 -6.51
C TRP A 573 5.49 7.32 -7.35
N GLY A 574 5.50 8.55 -6.83
CA GLY A 574 6.00 9.74 -7.52
C GLY A 574 7.32 10.23 -6.94
N GLY A 575 7.37 10.41 -5.61
CA GLY A 575 8.43 11.15 -4.96
C GLY A 575 9.69 10.34 -4.68
N VAL A 576 10.86 10.99 -4.83
CA VAL A 576 12.16 10.49 -4.37
C VAL A 576 12.93 11.59 -3.65
N TYR A 577 13.98 11.22 -2.91
CA TYR A 577 14.91 12.19 -2.35
C TYR A 577 16.33 11.64 -2.30
N TRP A 578 17.32 12.52 -2.16
CA TRP A 578 18.67 12.13 -1.78
C TRP A 578 19.29 13.12 -0.81
N ARG A 579 20.28 12.65 -0.05
CA ARG A 579 21.09 13.47 0.84
C ARG A 579 22.36 13.91 0.13
N LYS A 580 22.64 15.22 0.09
CA LYS A 580 23.89 15.73 -0.46
C LYS A 580 25.05 15.30 0.44
N GLN A 581 25.99 14.54 -0.11
CA GLN A 581 27.18 14.13 0.63
C GLN A 581 28.14 15.31 0.80
N GLY A 582 28.89 15.33 1.91
CA GLY A 582 30.03 16.23 2.02
C GLY A 582 31.16 15.77 1.12
N LEU A 583 32.00 16.71 0.69
CA LEU A 583 33.30 16.35 0.12
C LEU A 583 34.03 15.50 1.17
N ALA A 584 34.46 14.30 0.79
CA ALA A 584 35.39 13.53 1.62
C ALA A 584 36.59 14.43 1.90
N ALA A 585 36.89 14.66 3.17
CA ALA A 585 37.98 15.52 3.61
C ALA A 585 39.34 14.96 3.18
#